data_AF-A0A7W1BPC5-F1
#
_entry.id   AF-A0A7W1BPC5-F1
#
_cell.length_a   1.000
_cell.length_b   1.000
_cell.length_c   1.000
_cell.angle_alpha   90.00
_cell.angle_beta   90.00
_cell.angle_gamma   90.00
#
_symmetry.space_group_name_H-M   'P 1'
#
loop_
_entity.id
_entity.type
_entity.pdbx_description
1 polymer ?
#
loop_
_entity_poly.entity_id
_entity_poly.type
_entity_poly.pdbx_seq_one_letter_code
_entity_poly.pdbx_strand_id
1 'polypeptide(L)'
;MRGAAFSSTVCAAILIFVLAGCGTGGYTDEGSQGNGKKLFTQACGVCHTLADAGTAGTIGPDLDDAFAQARVDGMTSDTFTQVVAAQIRFPIEETSTGAPGMPSVHTTLPKCDDVEDEAFCVTDQDGAIADIAVYVGAVAGTGVTAEQPTDGKSIFSASCGSCHTLADAGTTGVIGPNLDEARPAKALVVDRVTNGLGAMPSFKDSLDAQQIEAVAEYVSSAAGR
;
A
#
# COMPACT_ATOMS: atom_id res chain seq x y z
N MET A 1 -77.20 30.36 -22.39
CA MET A 1 -76.85 29.24 -23.29
C MET A 1 -75.35 29.41 -23.60
N ARG A 2 -74.44 28.70 -22.91
CA ARG A 2 -73.88 27.36 -23.26
C ARG A 2 -73.27 27.37 -24.69
N GLY A 3 -72.00 27.06 -24.95
CA GLY A 3 -71.02 26.33 -24.14
C GLY A 3 -69.59 26.34 -24.71
N ALA A 4 -68.78 25.48 -24.10
CA ALA A 4 -67.33 25.50 -23.95
C ALA A 4 -66.49 25.15 -25.20
N ALA A 5 -65.27 25.70 -25.25
CA ALA A 5 -64.16 25.18 -26.05
C ALA A 5 -63.33 24.20 -25.20
N PHE A 6 -63.18 22.96 -25.68
CA PHE A 6 -62.33 21.94 -25.08
C PHE A 6 -60.87 22.16 -25.51
N SER A 7 -59.97 22.45 -24.58
CA SER A 7 -58.52 22.39 -24.78
C SER A 7 -58.00 21.07 -24.20
N SER A 8 -57.70 20.11 -25.07
CA SER A 8 -57.13 18.82 -24.69
C SER A 8 -55.63 19.00 -24.44
N THR A 9 -55.22 19.01 -23.18
CA THR A 9 -53.80 19.03 -22.78
C THR A 9 -53.35 17.57 -22.62
N VAL A 10 -52.46 17.12 -23.50
CA VAL A 10 -51.81 15.81 -23.39
C VAL A 10 -50.75 15.90 -22.30
N CYS A 11 -50.99 15.28 -21.14
CA CYS A 11 -49.95 15.03 -20.13
C CYS A 11 -48.99 13.97 -20.67
N ALA A 12 -47.82 14.39 -21.15
CA ALA A 12 -46.70 13.48 -21.35
C ALA A 12 -46.15 13.08 -19.98
N ALA A 13 -46.45 11.86 -19.54
CA ALA A 13 -45.79 11.26 -18.38
C ALA A 13 -44.34 10.96 -18.74
N ILE A 14 -43.41 11.80 -18.27
CA ILE A 14 -41.98 11.54 -18.35
C ILE A 14 -41.67 10.48 -17.29
N LEU A 15 -41.54 9.22 -17.73
CA LEU A 15 -40.91 8.17 -16.93
C LEU A 15 -39.41 8.46 -16.86
N ILE A 16 -38.96 9.03 -15.73
CA ILE A 16 -37.55 9.14 -15.39
C ILE A 16 -37.10 7.75 -14.93
N PHE A 17 -36.40 7.03 -15.81
CA PHE A 17 -35.62 5.86 -15.41
C PHE A 17 -34.44 6.35 -14.58
N VAL A 18 -34.52 6.22 -13.26
CA VAL A 18 -33.34 6.31 -12.39
C VAL A 18 -32.58 5.00 -12.59
N LEU A 19 -31.57 5.03 -13.46
CA LEU A 19 -30.57 3.98 -13.50
C LEU A 19 -29.83 4.03 -12.16
N ALA A 20 -30.17 3.12 -11.26
CA ALA A 20 -29.33 2.79 -10.11
C ALA A 20 -28.02 2.21 -10.68
N GLY A 21 -27.04 3.09 -10.90
CA GLY A 21 -25.67 2.67 -11.17
C GLY A 21 -25.15 1.92 -9.95
N CYS A 22 -24.63 0.71 -10.17
CA CYS A 22 -23.78 0.04 -9.18
C CYS A 22 -22.65 1.03 -8.82
N GLY A 23 -22.59 1.51 -7.58
CA GLY A 23 -21.59 2.47 -7.14
C GLY A 23 -20.21 1.81 -7.15
N THR A 24 -19.44 2.00 -8.22
CA THR A 24 -18.16 1.32 -8.44
C THR A 24 -17.01 1.87 -7.58
N GLY A 25 -17.27 2.63 -6.51
CA GLY A 25 -16.22 3.29 -5.73
C GLY A 25 -15.39 4.22 -6.62
N GLY A 26 -15.88 5.43 -6.85
CA GLY A 26 -15.23 6.39 -7.77
C GLY A 26 -13.79 6.73 -7.41
N TYR A 27 -13.08 7.26 -8.41
CA TYR A 27 -11.79 7.93 -8.24
C TYR A 27 -11.93 9.04 -7.18
N THR A 28 -10.96 9.13 -6.27
CA THR A 28 -11.01 10.09 -5.15
C THR A 28 -10.01 11.22 -5.38
N ASP A 29 -10.49 12.43 -5.64
CA ASP A 29 -9.69 13.65 -5.86
C ASP A 29 -10.17 14.88 -5.05
N GLU A 30 -11.29 14.78 -4.32
CA GLU A 30 -11.92 15.93 -3.61
C GLU A 30 -11.71 15.93 -2.07
N GLY A 31 -10.77 15.16 -1.52
CA GLY A 31 -10.56 15.03 -0.07
C GLY A 31 -9.76 16.17 0.60
N SER A 32 -10.03 16.42 1.87
CA SER A 32 -9.35 17.40 2.74
C SER A 32 -8.24 16.76 3.57
N GLN A 33 -6.98 17.11 3.28
CA GLN A 33 -5.83 16.59 4.05
C GLN A 33 -5.92 16.92 5.56
N GLY A 34 -6.43 18.11 5.91
CA GLY A 34 -6.55 18.53 7.31
C GLY A 34 -7.57 17.70 8.09
N ASN A 35 -8.72 17.38 7.47
CA ASN A 35 -9.70 16.50 8.09
C ASN A 35 -9.21 15.03 8.07
N GLY A 36 -8.57 14.62 6.98
CA GLY A 36 -7.96 13.29 6.83
C GLY A 36 -6.97 12.96 7.93
N LYS A 37 -6.08 13.90 8.29
CA LYS A 37 -5.14 13.72 9.41
C LYS A 37 -5.84 13.47 10.73
N LYS A 38 -6.89 14.25 11.03
CA LYS A 38 -7.68 14.11 12.25
C LYS A 38 -8.34 12.74 12.31
N LEU A 39 -9.03 12.35 11.23
CA LEU A 39 -9.73 11.08 11.14
C LEU A 39 -8.76 9.90 11.21
N PHE A 40 -7.63 9.96 10.50
CA PHE A 40 -6.59 8.93 10.54
C PHE A 40 -6.05 8.72 11.97
N THR A 41 -5.74 9.80 12.68
CA THR A 41 -5.23 9.73 14.06
C THR A 41 -6.24 9.06 15.00
N GLN A 42 -7.54 9.29 14.78
CA GLN A 42 -8.62 8.77 15.62
C GLN A 42 -8.97 7.30 15.29
N ALA A 43 -8.99 6.93 14.01
CA ALA A 43 -9.51 5.64 13.55
C ALA A 43 -8.43 4.62 13.17
N CYS A 44 -7.25 5.08 12.72
CA CYS A 44 -6.23 4.24 12.11
C CYS A 44 -4.91 4.24 12.89
N GLY A 45 -4.61 5.31 13.63
CA GLY A 45 -3.32 5.54 14.29
C GLY A 45 -2.95 4.55 15.38
N VAL A 46 -3.93 3.86 15.98
CA VAL A 46 -3.67 2.76 16.93
C VAL A 46 -3.06 1.53 16.24
N CYS A 47 -3.35 1.34 14.95
CA CYS A 47 -2.87 0.19 14.19
C CYS A 47 -1.65 0.53 13.34
N HIS A 48 -1.55 1.73 12.79
CA HIS A 48 -0.54 2.11 11.80
C HIS A 48 0.44 3.18 12.31
N THR A 49 1.71 3.01 11.97
CA THR A 49 2.71 4.07 12.05
C THR A 49 2.55 5.01 10.85
N LEU A 50 2.56 6.31 11.14
CA LEU A 50 2.62 7.38 10.15
C LEU A 50 3.20 8.63 10.85
N ALA A 51 4.44 8.96 10.52
CA ALA A 51 5.24 9.98 11.19
C ALA A 51 4.60 11.36 11.13
N ASP A 52 4.02 11.76 9.99
CA ASP A 52 3.30 13.04 9.89
C ASP A 52 2.11 13.09 10.85
N ALA A 53 1.40 11.97 11.03
CA ALA A 53 0.28 11.88 11.98
C ALA A 53 0.73 11.80 13.45
N GLY A 54 2.02 11.53 13.71
CA GLY A 54 2.53 11.25 15.05
C GLY A 54 2.03 9.93 15.63
N THR A 55 1.62 8.98 14.78
CA THR A 55 1.12 7.67 15.20
C THR A 55 2.24 6.63 15.14
N ALA A 56 2.16 5.60 16.00
CA ALA A 56 3.19 4.57 16.13
C ALA A 56 2.57 3.17 16.32
N GLY A 57 1.40 2.94 15.73
CA GLY A 57 0.72 1.64 15.79
C GLY A 57 1.48 0.58 14.99
N THR A 58 1.60 -0.63 15.55
CA THR A 58 2.37 -1.73 14.94
C THR A 58 1.53 -2.98 14.67
N ILE A 59 0.21 -2.86 14.70
CA ILE A 59 -0.70 -3.96 14.35
C ILE A 59 -0.77 -4.07 12.83
N GLY A 60 -0.97 -2.94 12.16
CA GLY A 60 -0.79 -2.78 10.73
C GLY A 60 0.64 -2.36 10.38
N PRO A 61 0.98 -2.32 9.09
CA PRO A 61 2.28 -1.87 8.63
C PRO A 61 2.52 -0.38 8.95
N ASP A 62 3.81 -0.03 9.01
CA ASP A 62 4.28 1.34 8.89
C ASP A 62 3.99 1.86 7.48
N LEU A 63 3.17 2.90 7.39
CA LEU A 63 2.75 3.45 6.11
C LEU A 63 3.84 4.31 5.47
N ASP A 64 4.77 4.86 6.25
CA ASP A 64 5.91 5.56 5.67
C ASP A 64 6.83 4.59 4.93
N ASP A 65 7.19 3.48 5.59
CA ASP A 65 8.02 2.46 4.96
C ASP A 65 7.30 1.77 3.79
N ALA A 66 6.01 1.44 3.95
CA ALA A 66 5.24 0.71 2.94
C ALA A 66 5.13 1.46 1.60
N PHE A 67 5.10 2.80 1.64
CA PHE A 67 5.00 3.63 0.43
C PHE A 67 6.33 4.24 -0.03
N ALA A 68 7.40 4.16 0.78
CA ALA A 68 8.68 4.80 0.47
C ALA A 68 9.30 4.32 -0.85
N GLN A 69 9.37 3.00 -1.07
CA GLN A 69 9.96 2.47 -2.31
C GLN A 69 9.12 2.86 -3.53
N ALA A 70 7.79 2.80 -3.42
CA ALA A 70 6.91 3.18 -4.51
C ALA A 70 7.10 4.65 -4.93
N ARG A 71 7.43 5.55 -3.98
CA ARG A 71 7.83 6.92 -4.30
C ARG A 71 9.16 7.01 -5.02
N VAL A 72 10.16 6.22 -4.61
CA VAL A 72 11.45 6.13 -5.29
C VAL A 72 11.27 5.66 -6.74
N ASP A 73 10.34 4.73 -6.95
CA ASP A 73 9.98 4.20 -8.28
C ASP A 73 9.12 5.18 -9.11
N GLY A 74 8.81 6.37 -8.58
CA GLY A 74 8.10 7.44 -9.29
C GLY A 74 6.58 7.38 -9.21
N MET A 75 6.00 6.55 -8.35
CA MET A 75 4.56 6.58 -8.09
C MET A 75 4.17 7.87 -7.36
N THR A 76 3.00 8.39 -7.70
CA THR A 76 2.52 9.69 -7.21
C THR A 76 1.53 9.54 -6.06
N SER A 77 1.29 10.65 -5.36
CA SER A 77 0.26 10.73 -4.33
C SER A 77 -1.12 10.29 -4.83
N ASP A 78 -1.46 10.54 -6.10
CA ASP A 78 -2.73 10.09 -6.68
C ASP A 78 -2.86 8.57 -6.67
N THR A 79 -1.78 7.84 -7.00
CA THR A 79 -1.77 6.37 -6.94
C THR A 79 -2.01 5.91 -5.50
N PHE A 80 -1.32 6.51 -4.54
CA PHE A 80 -1.45 6.12 -3.14
C PHE A 80 -2.82 6.45 -2.58
N THR A 81 -3.40 7.61 -2.93
CA THR A 81 -4.77 7.96 -2.58
C THR A 81 -5.75 6.91 -3.06
N GLN A 82 -5.66 6.44 -4.31
CA GLN A 82 -6.57 5.39 -4.78
C GLN A 82 -6.34 4.05 -4.08
N VAL A 83 -5.08 3.66 -3.84
CA VAL A 83 -4.75 2.41 -3.13
C VAL A 83 -5.30 2.44 -1.70
N VAL A 84 -5.07 3.53 -0.98
CA VAL A 84 -5.54 3.70 0.41
C VAL A 84 -7.07 3.72 0.46
N ALA A 85 -7.73 4.48 -0.41
CA ALA A 85 -9.19 4.53 -0.46
C ALA A 85 -9.80 3.14 -0.73
N ALA A 86 -9.18 2.35 -1.62
CA ALA A 86 -9.62 0.99 -1.92
C ALA A 86 -9.45 0.04 -0.72
N GLN A 87 -8.31 0.10 -0.02
CA GLN A 87 -8.07 -0.73 1.16
C GLN A 87 -9.03 -0.40 2.31
N ILE A 88 -9.37 0.88 2.51
CA ILE A 88 -10.37 1.28 3.52
C ILE A 88 -11.78 0.80 3.14
N ARG A 89 -12.17 0.89 1.86
CA ARG A 89 -13.49 0.42 1.41
C ARG A 89 -13.62 -1.09 1.42
N PHE A 90 -12.54 -1.79 1.10
CA PHE A 90 -12.55 -3.24 0.87
C PHE A 90 -11.40 -3.92 1.62
N PRO A 91 -11.39 -3.86 2.97
CA PRO A 91 -10.28 -4.40 3.74
C PRO A 91 -10.27 -5.93 3.71
N ILE A 92 -9.08 -6.49 3.82
CA ILE A 92 -8.90 -7.91 4.12
C ILE A 92 -8.97 -8.08 5.63
N GLU A 93 -10.15 -8.46 6.13
CA GLU A 93 -10.38 -8.67 7.57
C GLU A 93 -9.79 -10.00 8.08
N GLU A 94 -9.67 -10.99 7.19
CA GLU A 94 -9.13 -12.32 7.49
C GLU A 94 -7.92 -12.60 6.61
N THR A 95 -6.73 -12.67 7.22
CA THR A 95 -5.49 -12.88 6.47
C THR A 95 -5.20 -14.37 6.28
N SER A 96 -4.57 -14.73 5.16
CA SER A 96 -4.13 -16.11 4.88
C SER A 96 -3.07 -16.64 5.86
N THR A 97 -2.43 -15.75 6.63
CA THR A 97 -1.37 -16.08 7.59
C THR A 97 -1.88 -16.24 9.01
N GLY A 98 -3.15 -15.87 9.28
CA GLY A 98 -3.71 -15.81 10.63
C GLY A 98 -3.27 -14.58 11.43
N ALA A 99 -2.49 -13.66 10.84
CA ALA A 99 -2.24 -12.34 11.41
C ALA A 99 -3.54 -11.50 11.44
N PRO A 100 -3.66 -10.52 12.37
CA PRO A 100 -4.81 -9.62 12.39
C PRO A 100 -5.02 -8.92 11.05
N GLY A 101 -6.23 -9.00 10.50
CA GLY A 101 -6.60 -8.24 9.30
C GLY A 101 -6.95 -6.79 9.61
N MET A 102 -7.16 -6.01 8.55
CA MET A 102 -7.62 -4.64 8.67
C MET A 102 -9.12 -4.64 9.01
N PRO A 103 -9.57 -3.99 10.09
CA PRO A 103 -10.99 -4.00 10.45
C PRO A 103 -11.86 -3.29 9.40
N SER A 104 -13.12 -3.70 9.28
CA SER A 104 -14.08 -3.05 8.39
C SER A 104 -14.23 -1.54 8.64
N VAL A 105 -14.60 -0.81 7.59
CA VAL A 105 -14.91 0.62 7.69
C VAL A 105 -16.09 0.92 8.61
N HIS A 106 -17.03 -0.02 8.77
CA HIS A 106 -18.14 0.11 9.72
C HIS A 106 -17.68 0.06 11.18
N THR A 107 -16.51 -0.54 11.43
CA THR A 107 -15.90 -0.59 12.76
C THR A 107 -15.02 0.63 13.03
N THR A 108 -14.24 1.05 12.04
CA THR A 108 -13.25 2.12 12.19
C THR A 108 -13.81 3.52 11.93
N LEU A 109 -14.81 3.63 11.06
CA LEU A 109 -15.50 4.88 10.70
C LEU A 109 -17.02 4.64 10.69
N PRO A 110 -17.65 4.28 11.82
CA PRO A 110 -19.08 4.03 11.86
C PRO A 110 -19.88 5.28 11.49
N LYS A 111 -21.01 5.10 10.80
CA LYS A 111 -21.90 6.21 10.49
C LYS A 111 -22.62 6.67 11.75
N CYS A 112 -22.80 7.98 11.89
CA CYS A 112 -23.49 8.54 13.07
C CYS A 112 -24.94 8.06 13.22
N ASP A 113 -25.60 7.66 12.12
CA ASP A 113 -26.94 7.10 12.17
C ASP A 113 -26.98 5.64 12.70
N ASP A 114 -25.82 4.98 12.77
CA ASP A 114 -25.69 3.56 13.16
C ASP A 114 -25.14 3.37 14.59
N VAL A 115 -24.80 4.46 15.29
CA VAL A 115 -24.26 4.42 16.66
C VAL A 115 -25.15 5.18 17.63
N GLU A 116 -25.32 4.61 18.82
CA GLU A 116 -25.98 5.30 19.95
C GLU A 116 -24.90 6.01 20.80
N ASP A 117 -25.22 7.18 21.35
CA ASP A 117 -24.38 8.04 22.22
C ASP A 117 -23.13 8.71 21.57
N GLU A 118 -22.36 9.46 22.39
CA GLU A 118 -21.19 10.31 22.08
C GLU A 118 -19.93 9.54 21.54
N ALA A 119 -20.13 8.37 20.95
CA ALA A 119 -19.05 7.59 20.34
C ALA A 119 -18.52 8.28 19.07
N PHE A 120 -17.25 8.05 18.73
CA PHE A 120 -16.70 8.53 17.47
C PHE A 120 -17.50 7.98 16.28
N CYS A 121 -17.94 8.87 15.39
CA CYS A 121 -18.70 8.54 14.19
C CYS A 121 -18.46 9.57 13.08
N VAL A 122 -18.85 9.21 11.85
CA VAL A 122 -18.78 10.09 10.68
C VAL A 122 -20.17 10.23 10.03
N THR A 123 -20.53 11.43 9.59
CA THR A 123 -21.82 11.67 8.90
C THR A 123 -21.78 11.27 7.44
N ASP A 124 -20.62 11.37 6.80
CA ASP A 124 -20.35 10.93 5.45
C ASP A 124 -19.13 9.99 5.46
N GLN A 125 -19.40 8.69 5.40
CA GLN A 125 -18.35 7.67 5.44
C GLN A 125 -17.49 7.70 4.18
N ASP A 126 -18.07 7.94 3.00
CA ASP A 126 -17.30 7.99 1.75
C ASP A 126 -16.42 9.22 1.68
N GLY A 127 -16.93 10.37 2.13
CA GLY A 127 -16.15 11.60 2.32
C GLY A 127 -15.00 11.40 3.32
N ALA A 128 -15.27 10.75 4.46
CA ALA A 128 -14.25 10.44 5.46
C ALA A 128 -13.13 9.55 4.90
N ILE A 129 -13.49 8.52 4.10
CA ILE A 129 -12.51 7.68 3.39
C ILE A 129 -11.67 8.52 2.43
N ALA A 130 -12.30 9.39 1.64
CA ALA A 130 -11.60 10.24 0.68
C ALA A 130 -10.63 11.19 1.38
N ASP A 131 -11.04 11.82 2.48
CA ASP A 131 -10.19 12.70 3.29
C ASP A 131 -8.95 11.97 3.82
N ILE A 132 -9.14 10.78 4.43
CA ILE A 132 -8.03 9.96 4.93
C ILE A 132 -7.12 9.54 3.79
N ALA A 133 -7.68 9.08 2.67
CA ALA A 133 -6.90 8.61 1.54
C ALA A 133 -6.08 9.72 0.86
N VAL A 134 -6.66 10.93 0.73
CA VAL A 134 -5.93 12.10 0.22
C VAL A 134 -4.82 12.50 1.18
N TYR A 135 -5.08 12.48 2.49
CA TYR A 135 -4.06 12.75 3.50
C TYR A 135 -2.91 11.74 3.45
N VAL A 136 -3.21 10.44 3.61
CA VAL A 136 -2.20 9.37 3.61
C VAL A 136 -1.45 9.35 2.28
N GLY A 137 -2.13 9.47 1.14
CA GLY A 137 -1.47 9.52 -0.17
C GLY A 137 -0.55 10.74 -0.33
N ALA A 138 -0.84 11.86 0.33
CA ALA A 138 0.03 13.02 0.33
C ALA A 138 1.31 12.81 1.17
N VAL A 139 1.21 12.17 2.34
CA VAL A 139 2.30 12.17 3.33
C VAL A 139 3.05 10.85 3.48
N ALA A 140 2.40 9.70 3.27
CA ALA A 140 2.99 8.39 3.53
C ALA A 140 4.19 8.14 2.63
N GLY A 141 5.35 7.88 3.22
CA GLY A 141 6.61 7.63 2.49
C GLY A 141 7.30 8.91 2.03
N THR A 142 6.77 10.09 2.39
CA THR A 142 7.48 11.34 2.19
C THR A 142 8.51 11.55 3.30
N GLY A 143 9.70 12.04 2.96
CA GLY A 143 10.75 12.33 3.94
C GLY A 143 11.53 11.10 4.46
N VAL A 144 11.08 9.88 4.16
CA VAL A 144 11.88 8.65 4.26
C VAL A 144 12.51 8.36 2.90
N THR A 145 13.85 8.36 2.84
CA THR A 145 14.51 7.47 1.88
C THR A 145 14.14 6.07 2.33
N ALA A 146 13.43 5.28 1.50
CA ALA A 146 13.07 3.91 1.85
C ALA A 146 14.24 3.27 2.59
N GLU A 147 14.08 2.96 3.88
CA GLU A 147 15.16 2.38 4.66
C GLU A 147 15.37 0.99 4.07
N GLN A 148 16.32 0.92 3.15
CA GLN A 148 16.59 -0.32 2.45
C GLN A 148 17.08 -1.30 3.52
N PRO A 149 16.57 -2.54 3.54
CA PRO A 149 16.97 -3.52 4.55
C PRO A 149 18.49 -3.57 4.63
N THR A 150 19.03 -3.50 5.85
CA THR A 150 20.48 -3.55 6.06
C THR A 150 20.97 -4.99 6.25
N ASP A 151 20.05 -5.94 6.48
CA ASP A 151 20.39 -7.34 6.64
C ASP A 151 20.51 -8.04 5.28
N GLY A 152 21.61 -8.78 5.10
CA GLY A 152 21.95 -9.41 3.81
C GLY A 152 20.94 -10.44 3.33
N LYS A 153 20.20 -11.08 4.24
CA LYS A 153 19.20 -12.10 3.89
C LYS A 153 17.97 -11.47 3.26
N SER A 154 17.42 -10.43 3.88
CA SER A 154 16.26 -9.71 3.34
C SER A 154 16.60 -9.06 2.00
N ILE A 155 17.75 -8.41 1.88
CA ILE A 155 18.21 -7.84 0.60
C ILE A 155 18.32 -8.96 -0.45
N PHE A 156 18.93 -10.09 -0.12
CA PHE A 156 19.07 -11.20 -1.06
C PHE A 156 17.71 -11.74 -1.51
N SER A 157 16.79 -12.00 -0.59
CA SER A 157 15.46 -12.53 -0.92
C SER A 157 14.66 -11.55 -1.79
N ALA A 158 14.76 -10.25 -1.52
CA ALA A 158 14.05 -9.22 -2.28
C ALA A 158 14.65 -8.99 -3.68
N SER A 159 15.98 -8.94 -3.81
CA SER A 159 16.65 -8.46 -5.01
C SER A 159 17.31 -9.55 -5.85
N CYS A 160 17.63 -10.70 -5.26
CA CYS A 160 18.42 -11.76 -5.90
C CYS A 160 17.66 -13.09 -6.04
N GLY A 161 16.71 -13.35 -5.14
CA GLY A 161 16.02 -14.64 -4.99
C GLY A 161 15.18 -15.10 -6.18
N SER A 162 14.72 -14.16 -7.02
CA SER A 162 14.00 -14.49 -8.26
C SER A 162 14.92 -15.11 -9.32
N CYS A 163 16.21 -14.79 -9.27
CA CYS A 163 17.20 -15.25 -10.23
C CYS A 163 18.04 -16.42 -9.71
N HIS A 164 18.36 -16.45 -8.41
CA HIS A 164 19.26 -17.42 -7.81
C HIS A 164 18.55 -18.40 -6.87
N THR A 165 19.05 -19.64 -6.86
CA THR A 165 18.73 -20.61 -5.81
C THR A 165 19.68 -20.39 -4.64
N LEU A 166 19.11 -20.30 -3.43
CA LEU A 166 19.79 -20.33 -2.15
C LEU A 166 18.79 -20.84 -1.09
N ALA A 167 19.01 -22.06 -0.61
CA ALA A 167 18.08 -22.80 0.24
C ALA A 167 17.82 -22.10 1.58
N ASP A 168 18.87 -21.56 2.21
CA ASP A 168 18.74 -20.79 3.47
C ASP A 168 17.77 -19.61 3.32
N ALA A 169 17.76 -18.96 2.15
CA ALA A 169 16.88 -17.84 1.83
C ALA A 169 15.45 -18.28 1.43
N GLY A 170 15.20 -19.58 1.23
CA GLY A 170 13.94 -20.09 0.68
C GLY A 170 13.72 -19.75 -0.79
N THR A 171 14.80 -19.48 -1.53
CA THR A 171 14.75 -19.01 -2.92
C THR A 171 15.08 -20.12 -3.92
N THR A 172 14.45 -20.10 -5.09
CA THR A 172 14.51 -21.18 -6.08
C THR A 172 14.75 -20.67 -7.50
N GLY A 173 15.33 -19.47 -7.64
CA GLY A 173 15.63 -18.88 -8.95
C GLY A 173 16.61 -19.73 -9.76
N VAL A 174 16.41 -19.80 -11.07
CA VAL A 174 17.20 -20.65 -12.00
C VAL A 174 17.82 -19.87 -13.17
N ILE A 175 17.75 -18.54 -13.14
CA ILE A 175 18.36 -17.68 -14.17
C ILE A 175 19.85 -17.57 -13.91
N GLY A 176 20.22 -17.32 -12.66
CA GLY A 176 21.59 -17.34 -12.17
C GLY A 176 21.98 -18.73 -11.67
N PRO A 177 23.27 -18.97 -11.38
CA PRO A 177 23.74 -20.20 -10.77
C PRO A 177 23.06 -20.47 -9.42
N ASN A 178 22.90 -21.75 -9.10
CA ASN A 178 22.60 -22.20 -7.75
C ASN A 178 23.76 -21.85 -6.82
N LEU A 179 23.51 -20.99 -5.83
CA LEU A 179 24.55 -20.49 -4.94
C LEU A 179 24.96 -21.53 -3.89
N ASP A 180 24.08 -22.48 -3.56
CA ASP A 180 24.45 -23.61 -2.69
C ASP A 180 25.48 -24.54 -3.32
N GLU A 181 25.47 -24.62 -4.65
CA GLU A 181 26.46 -25.38 -5.42
C GLU A 181 27.71 -24.55 -5.72
N ALA A 182 27.52 -23.32 -6.20
CA ALA A 182 28.61 -22.46 -6.65
C ALA A 182 29.51 -21.98 -5.50
N ARG A 183 28.94 -21.80 -4.29
CA ARG A 183 29.64 -21.41 -3.06
C ARG A 183 30.68 -20.30 -3.26
N PRO A 184 30.28 -19.16 -3.84
CA PRO A 184 31.21 -18.10 -4.17
C PRO A 184 31.84 -17.51 -2.91
N ALA A 185 33.13 -17.19 -2.98
CA ALA A 185 33.79 -16.43 -1.93
C ALA A 185 33.19 -15.02 -1.84
N LYS A 186 33.11 -14.47 -0.62
CA LYS A 186 32.55 -13.13 -0.35
C LYS A 186 33.02 -12.05 -1.32
N ALA A 187 34.33 -11.96 -1.56
CA ALA A 187 34.91 -10.94 -2.46
C ALA A 187 34.37 -11.05 -3.90
N LEU A 188 34.11 -12.27 -4.37
CA LEU A 188 33.47 -12.47 -5.68
C LEU A 188 32.01 -12.02 -5.67
N VAL A 189 31.29 -12.24 -4.57
CA VAL A 189 29.90 -11.76 -4.44
C VAL A 189 29.86 -10.23 -4.43
N VAL A 190 30.75 -9.56 -3.68
CA VAL A 190 30.87 -8.08 -3.70
C VAL A 190 31.09 -7.58 -5.12
N ASP A 191 32.04 -8.16 -5.85
CA ASP A 191 32.33 -7.76 -7.23
C ASP A 191 31.11 -7.95 -8.15
N ARG A 192 30.43 -9.11 -8.06
CA ARG A 192 29.27 -9.41 -8.91
C ARG A 192 28.05 -8.56 -8.60
N VAL A 193 27.76 -8.30 -7.33
CA VAL A 193 26.65 -7.42 -6.94
C VAL A 193 26.95 -5.97 -7.32
N THR A 194 28.19 -5.51 -7.12
CA THR A 194 28.60 -4.14 -7.48
C THR A 194 28.58 -3.93 -8.99
N ASN A 195 29.18 -4.84 -9.77
CA ASN A 195 29.50 -4.60 -11.18
C ASN A 195 28.62 -5.38 -12.17
N GLY A 196 27.86 -6.37 -11.69
CA GLY A 196 27.15 -7.32 -12.55
C GLY A 196 28.09 -8.26 -13.30
N LEU A 197 27.50 -9.21 -14.04
CA LEU A 197 28.20 -10.01 -15.05
C LEU A 197 27.18 -10.66 -16.00
N GLY A 198 27.32 -10.41 -17.30
CA GLY A 198 26.41 -10.99 -18.31
C GLY A 198 24.97 -10.53 -18.09
N ALA A 199 24.07 -11.48 -17.81
CA ALA A 199 22.66 -11.20 -17.53
C ALA A 199 22.42 -10.69 -16.09
N MET A 200 23.38 -10.85 -15.17
CA MET A 200 23.28 -10.32 -13.82
C MET A 200 23.50 -8.80 -13.85
N PRO A 201 22.51 -7.97 -13.47
CA PRO A 201 22.67 -6.52 -13.46
C PRO A 201 23.64 -6.06 -12.37
N SER A 202 24.12 -4.82 -12.50
CA SER A 202 24.82 -4.12 -11.42
C SER A 202 23.79 -3.55 -10.44
N PHE A 203 24.11 -3.62 -9.14
CA PHE A 203 23.26 -3.09 -8.06
C PHE A 203 23.87 -1.86 -7.37
N LYS A 204 25.01 -1.34 -7.84
CA LYS A 204 25.73 -0.22 -7.18
C LYS A 204 24.92 1.09 -7.08
N ASP A 205 23.92 1.25 -7.96
CA ASP A 205 23.06 2.43 -8.01
C ASP A 205 21.79 2.23 -7.15
N SER A 206 21.57 1.01 -6.63
CA SER A 206 20.40 0.61 -5.85
C SER A 206 20.74 0.17 -4.42
N LEU A 207 21.96 -0.31 -4.19
CA LEU A 207 22.47 -0.74 -2.89
C LEU A 207 23.72 0.06 -2.54
N ASP A 208 23.82 0.52 -1.30
CA ASP A 208 25.04 1.14 -0.80
C ASP A 208 26.13 0.09 -0.49
N ALA A 209 27.33 0.57 -0.17
CA ALA A 209 28.48 -0.30 0.09
C ALA A 209 28.28 -1.24 1.29
N GLN A 210 27.56 -0.81 2.34
CA GLN A 210 27.30 -1.63 3.52
C GLN A 210 26.30 -2.75 3.19
N GLN A 211 25.30 -2.44 2.39
CA GLN A 211 24.29 -3.40 1.94
C GLN A 211 24.89 -4.46 1.01
N ILE A 212 25.74 -4.04 0.07
CA ILE A 212 26.48 -4.97 -0.79
C ILE A 212 27.35 -5.91 0.06
N GLU A 213 28.02 -5.36 1.06
CA GLU A 213 28.85 -6.15 1.99
C GLU A 213 28.00 -7.14 2.81
N ALA A 214 26.82 -6.70 3.27
CA ALA A 214 25.88 -7.53 4.02
C ALA A 214 25.35 -8.70 3.17
N VAL A 215 24.96 -8.45 1.92
CA VAL A 215 24.56 -9.50 0.96
C VAL A 215 25.71 -10.47 0.71
N ALA A 216 26.92 -9.97 0.51
CA ALA A 216 28.08 -10.80 0.24
C ALA A 216 28.46 -11.69 1.43
N GLU A 217 28.43 -11.15 2.64
CA GLU A 217 28.62 -11.91 3.88
C GLU A 217 27.55 -13.00 4.02
N TYR A 218 26.27 -12.63 3.83
CA TYR A 218 25.17 -13.57 3.90
C TYR A 218 25.32 -14.71 2.89
N VAL A 219 25.44 -14.41 1.59
CA VAL A 219 25.55 -15.41 0.53
C VAL A 219 26.73 -16.35 0.76
N SER A 220 27.91 -15.80 1.07
CA SER A 220 29.11 -16.62 1.28
C SER A 220 29.04 -17.50 2.52
N SER A 221 28.30 -17.07 3.55
CA SER A 221 28.11 -17.85 4.78
C SER A 221 26.98 -18.89 4.66
N ALA A 222 25.93 -18.58 3.91
CA ALA A 222 24.73 -19.41 3.77
C ALA A 222 24.86 -20.48 2.68
N ALA A 223 25.66 -20.23 1.65
CA ALA A 223 25.82 -21.15 0.53
C ALA A 223 26.27 -22.56 0.95
N GLY A 224 25.44 -23.55 0.62
CA GLY A 224 25.71 -24.97 0.85
C GLY A 224 25.32 -25.47 2.24
N ARG A 225 24.45 -24.72 2.94
CA ARG A 225 23.82 -25.14 4.20
C ARG A 225 22.51 -25.88 3.96
#